data_AF-A0A369MQD1-F1
#
_entry.id   AF-A0A369MQD1-F1
#
_cell.length_a   1.000
_cell.length_b   1.000
_cell.length_c   1.000
_cell.angle_alpha   90.00
_cell.angle_beta   90.00
_cell.angle_gamma   90.00
#
_symmetry.space_group_name_H-M   'P 1'
#
loop_
_entity.id
_entity.type
_entity.pdbx_description
1 polymer ?
#
loop_
_entity_poly.entity_id
_entity_poly.type
_entity_poly.pdbx_seq_one_letter_code
_entity_poly.pdbx_strand_id
1 'polypeptide(L)'
;MSVQRYDLNACIGCESCMTVCPMDVFRFDYDQMKSVMAYPENCQSCGQCYVNCQGRSLVIGDSMFGYAITSYRATTTATHADVEAAIKAQPQKSAEEAAAAAEEKKAS
;
A
#
# COMPACT_ATOMS: atom_id res chain seq x y z
N MET A 1 -1.36 -10.10 -4.66
CA MET A 1 -1.61 -8.81 -3.98
C MET A 1 -1.80 -9.07 -2.49
N SER A 2 -0.80 -9.62 -1.80
CA SER A 2 -0.93 -9.88 -0.37
C SER A 2 -0.75 -8.59 0.44
N VAL A 3 -1.37 -8.55 1.62
CA VAL A 3 -1.04 -7.53 2.61
C VAL A 3 0.34 -7.85 3.19
N GLN A 4 1.20 -6.84 3.28
CA GLN A 4 2.58 -6.94 3.75
C GLN A 4 2.81 -6.01 4.93
N ARG A 5 3.86 -6.30 5.71
CA ARG A 5 4.28 -5.44 6.83
C ARG A 5 5.14 -4.33 6.26
N TYR A 6 4.72 -3.08 6.51
CA TYR A 6 5.51 -1.91 6.12
C TYR A 6 6.49 -1.52 7.22
N ASP A 7 5.99 -1.31 8.44
CA ASP A 7 6.79 -0.93 9.60
C ASP A 7 6.27 -1.66 10.84
N LEU A 8 7.15 -2.38 11.53
CA LEU A 8 6.84 -3.09 12.77
C LEU A 8 6.75 -2.14 13.97
N ASN A 9 7.35 -0.96 13.93
CA ASN A 9 7.30 0.03 15.01
C ASN A 9 5.98 0.78 15.04
N ALA A 10 5.35 0.96 13.88
CA ALA A 10 4.00 1.49 13.76
C ALA A 10 2.91 0.53 14.30
N CYS A 11 3.24 -0.74 14.61
CA CYS A 11 2.29 -1.69 15.18
C CYS A 11 2.08 -1.42 16.67
N ILE A 12 0.88 -0.95 17.04
CA ILE A 12 0.50 -0.64 18.42
C ILE A 12 -0.08 -1.83 19.21
N GLY A 13 -0.06 -3.03 18.64
CA GLY A 13 -0.55 -4.24 19.32
C GLY A 13 -2.06 -4.29 19.55
N CYS A 14 -2.89 -3.59 18.76
CA CYS A 14 -4.34 -3.53 18.96
C CYS A 14 -5.14 -4.78 18.55
N GLU A 15 -4.46 -5.83 18.06
CA GLU A 15 -5.03 -7.13 17.64
C GLU A 15 -6.12 -7.11 16.55
N SER A 16 -6.56 -5.94 16.08
CA SER A 16 -7.58 -5.76 15.04
C SER A 16 -7.36 -6.63 13.80
N CYS A 17 -6.11 -6.78 13.35
CA CYS A 17 -5.75 -7.59 12.18
C CYS A 17 -6.05 -9.09 12.35
N MET A 18 -6.03 -9.62 13.57
CA MET A 18 -6.41 -11.02 13.84
C MET A 18 -7.93 -11.19 13.79
N THR A 19 -8.67 -10.26 14.38
CA THR A 19 -10.14 -10.31 14.42
C THR A 19 -10.77 -10.19 13.03
N VAL A 20 -10.22 -9.35 12.15
CA VAL A 20 -10.82 -9.09 10.82
C VAL A 20 -10.32 -10.03 9.73
N CYS A 21 -9.29 -10.85 9.97
CA CYS A 21 -8.72 -11.70 8.93
C CYS A 21 -9.53 -12.99 8.78
N PRO A 22 -10.23 -13.21 7.65
CA PRO A 22 -11.02 -14.42 7.46
C PRO A 22 -10.17 -15.69 7.30
N MET A 23 -8.89 -15.52 6.96
CA MET A 23 -7.93 -16.60 6.74
C MET A 23 -7.00 -16.85 7.93
N ASP A 24 -7.20 -16.09 9.02
CA ASP A 24 -6.42 -16.23 10.26
C ASP A 24 -4.88 -16.20 10.05
N VAL A 25 -4.42 -15.25 9.22
CA VAL A 25 -3.01 -15.09 8.82
C VAL A 25 -2.12 -14.58 9.97
N PHE A 26 -2.71 -13.91 10.95
CA PHE A 26 -1.98 -13.20 11.99
C PHE A 26 -1.93 -13.99 13.31
N ARG A 27 -0.83 -13.82 14.03
CA ARG A 27 -0.67 -14.26 15.43
C ARG A 27 -0.22 -13.07 16.28
N PHE A 28 -0.43 -13.16 17.59
CA PHE A 28 0.04 -12.15 18.53
C PHE A 28 1.28 -12.66 19.26
N ASP A 29 2.30 -11.82 19.29
CA ASP A 29 3.47 -12.02 20.13
C ASP A 29 3.25 -11.21 21.43
N TYR A 30 3.05 -11.92 22.54
CA TYR A 30 2.82 -11.34 23.85
C TYR A 30 4.09 -10.78 24.50
N ASP A 31 5.28 -11.21 24.07
CA ASP A 31 6.54 -10.69 24.60
C ASP A 31 6.85 -9.32 23.97
N GLN A 32 6.57 -9.17 22.68
CA GLN A 32 6.78 -7.93 21.95
C GLN A 32 5.55 -7.01 21.91
N MET A 33 4.38 -7.51 22.34
CA MET A 33 3.07 -6.85 22.24
C MET A 33 2.75 -6.40 20.80
N LYS A 34 3.08 -7.24 19.80
CA LYS A 34 2.95 -6.92 18.36
C LYS A 34 2.31 -8.07 17.60
N SER A 35 1.61 -7.72 16.52
CA SER A 35 1.09 -8.74 15.61
C SER A 35 2.17 -9.24 14.65
N VAL A 36 2.20 -10.55 14.43
CA VAL A 36 3.10 -11.26 13.52
C VAL A 36 2.27 -11.86 12.39
N MET A 37 2.73 -11.74 11.15
CA MET A 37 2.14 -12.50 10.03
C MET A 37 2.76 -13.90 10.02
N ALA A 38 2.00 -14.88 10.51
CA ALA A 38 2.47 -16.26 10.59
C ALA A 38 2.31 -16.99 9.24
N TYR A 39 1.23 -16.70 8.51
CA TYR A 39 0.87 -17.42 7.28
C TYR A 39 0.56 -16.47 6.11
N PRO A 40 1.51 -15.61 5.68
CA PRO A 40 1.28 -14.63 4.61
C PRO A 40 0.84 -15.26 3.27
N GLU A 41 1.20 -16.50 3.00
CA GLU A 41 0.80 -17.30 1.84
C GLU A 41 -0.70 -17.60 1.79
N ASN A 42 -1.38 -17.62 2.94
CA ASN A 42 -2.83 -17.84 3.01
C ASN A 42 -3.64 -16.54 2.78
N CYS A 43 -2.96 -15.42 2.53
CA CYS A 43 -3.60 -14.13 2.32
C CYS A 43 -4.46 -14.13 1.03
N GLN A 44 -5.78 -14.03 1.20
CA GLN A 44 -6.75 -13.89 0.09
C GLN A 44 -6.85 -12.45 -0.47
N SER A 45 -5.91 -11.57 -0.11
CA SER A 45 -5.84 -10.20 -0.67
C SER A 45 -7.10 -9.34 -0.43
N CYS A 46 -7.87 -9.61 0.62
CA CYS A 46 -9.14 -8.89 0.89
C CYS A 46 -8.96 -7.47 1.45
N GLY A 47 -7.77 -7.12 1.97
CA GLY A 47 -7.45 -5.78 2.45
C GLY A 47 -8.06 -5.37 3.79
N GLN A 48 -8.87 -6.20 4.44
CA GLN A 48 -9.55 -5.81 5.69
C GLN A 48 -8.59 -5.49 6.84
N CYS A 49 -7.52 -6.28 6.99
CA CYS A 49 -6.49 -6.00 8.00
C CYS A 49 -5.72 -4.70 7.72
N TYR A 50 -5.59 -4.29 6.45
CA TYR A 50 -4.98 -3.01 6.08
C TYR A 50 -5.88 -1.83 6.45
N VAL A 51 -7.16 -1.88 6.05
CA VAL A 51 -8.14 -0.81 6.33
C VAL A 51 -8.35 -0.62 7.82
N ASN A 52 -8.39 -1.72 8.57
CA ASN A 52 -8.66 -1.69 10.01
C ASN A 52 -7.39 -1.60 10.87
N CYS A 53 -6.21 -1.30 10.28
CA CYS A 53 -4.97 -1.12 11.03
C CYS A 53 -4.87 0.31 11.58
N GLN A 54 -5.15 0.48 12.88
CA GLN A 54 -5.07 1.78 13.54
C GLN A 54 -3.65 2.37 13.50
N GLY A 55 -2.63 1.50 13.64
CA GLY A 55 -1.23 1.89 13.57
C GLY A 55 -0.68 2.10 12.16
N ARG A 56 -1.47 1.82 11.10
CA ARG A 56 -1.02 1.91 9.69
C ARG A 56 0.31 1.17 9.41
N SER A 57 0.51 0.06 10.10
CA SER A 57 1.73 -0.77 10.01
C SER A 57 1.72 -1.75 8.82
N LEU A 58 0.59 -1.85 8.12
CA LEU A 58 0.39 -2.77 7.01
C LEU A 58 0.23 -1.99 5.71
N VAL A 59 0.63 -2.61 4.60
CA VAL A 59 0.47 -2.08 3.23
C VAL A 59 -0.07 -3.17 2.32
N ILE A 60 -0.80 -2.81 1.27
CA ILE A 60 -1.19 -3.75 0.21
C ILE A 60 -0.04 -3.80 -0.79
N GLY A 61 0.64 -4.94 -0.88
CA GLY A 61 1.73 -5.15 -1.82
C GLY A 61 1.23 -5.12 -3.26
N ASP A 62 1.83 -4.27 -4.08
CA ASP A 62 1.59 -4.12 -5.52
C ASP A 62 2.23 -5.24 -6.35
N SER A 63 3.09 -6.04 -5.71
CA SER A 63 4.14 -6.89 -6.29
C SER A 63 3.68 -8.04 -7.20
N MET A 64 2.42 -8.08 -7.64
CA MET A 64 1.95 -9.12 -8.56
C MET A 64 0.86 -8.69 -9.55
N PHE A 65 0.12 -7.61 -9.31
CA PHE A 65 -1.02 -7.23 -10.19
C PHE A 65 -0.78 -5.94 -10.97
N GLY A 66 0.01 -5.00 -10.44
CA GLY A 66 0.35 -3.77 -11.18
C GLY A 66 1.11 -4.09 -12.47
N TYR A 67 2.09 -4.99 -12.39
CA TYR A 67 2.89 -5.37 -13.55
C TYR A 67 2.11 -6.22 -14.55
N ALA A 68 1.38 -7.25 -14.11
CA ALA A 68 0.68 -8.16 -15.03
C ALA A 68 -0.49 -7.48 -15.77
N ILE A 69 -1.31 -6.66 -15.10
CA ILE A 69 -2.43 -5.97 -15.77
C ILE A 69 -1.92 -4.81 -16.65
N THR A 70 -0.91 -4.07 -16.19
CA THR A 70 -0.31 -2.99 -17.00
C THR A 70 0.46 -3.57 -18.18
N SER A 71 1.27 -4.62 -18.01
CA SER A 71 2.00 -5.23 -19.13
C SER A 71 1.10 -5.95 -20.14
N TYR A 72 -0.03 -6.52 -19.71
CA TYR A 72 -0.93 -7.21 -20.65
C TYR A 72 -1.75 -6.23 -21.54
N ARG A 73 -1.94 -4.98 -21.10
CA ARG A 73 -2.70 -3.96 -21.85
C ARG A 73 -1.88 -2.75 -22.29
N ALA A 74 -0.66 -2.58 -21.81
CA ALA A 74 0.17 -1.43 -22.13
C ALA A 74 1.51 -1.90 -22.71
N THR A 75 1.83 -1.39 -23.90
CA THR A 75 3.06 -1.60 -24.67
C THR A 75 4.31 -0.98 -24.02
N THR A 76 4.30 -0.77 -22.70
CA THR A 76 5.31 0.02 -22.00
C THR A 76 6.42 -0.86 -21.46
N THR A 77 7.66 -0.41 -21.63
CA THR A 77 8.87 -0.99 -21.04
C THR A 77 9.14 -0.49 -19.61
N ALA A 78 8.18 0.19 -18.97
CA ALA A 78 8.40 0.78 -17.66
C ALA A 78 8.56 -0.30 -16.59
N THR A 79 9.63 -0.16 -15.81
CA THR A 79 9.96 -1.03 -14.68
C THR A 79 9.36 -0.52 -13.38
N HIS A 80 9.39 -1.34 -12.33
CA HIS A 80 8.89 -0.94 -11.01
C HIS A 80 9.59 0.30 -10.45
N ALA A 81 10.90 0.44 -10.69
CA ALA A 81 11.68 1.62 -10.29
C ALA A 81 11.20 2.89 -11.00
N ASP A 82 10.83 2.78 -12.29
CA ASP A 82 10.31 3.91 -13.07
C ASP A 82 8.95 4.37 -12.52
N VAL A 83 8.10 3.42 -12.12
CA VAL A 83 6.80 3.71 -11.51
C VAL A 83 6.97 4.34 -10.12
N GLU A 84 7.88 3.82 -9.30
CA GLU A 84 8.15 4.38 -7.97
C GLU A 84 8.69 5.82 -8.05
N ALA A 85 9.58 6.09 -9.00
CA ALA A 85 10.08 7.43 -9.27
C ALA A 85 8.96 8.38 -9.72
N ALA A 86 8.07 7.92 -10.62
CA ALA A 86 6.93 8.70 -11.09
C ALA A 86 5.93 9.02 -9.97
N ILE A 87 5.65 8.05 -9.08
CA ILE A 87 4.77 8.25 -7.92
C ILE A 87 5.36 9.31 -6.97
N LYS A 88 6.66 9.22 -6.68
CA LYS A 88 7.34 10.21 -5.82
C LYS A 88 7.38 11.62 -6.43
N ALA A 89 7.40 11.72 -7.76
CA ALA A 89 7.41 12.99 -8.49
C ALA A 89 6.01 13.62 -8.66
N GLN A 90 4.92 12.87 -8.50
CA GLN A 90 3.55 13.39 -8.65
C GLN A 90 3.22 14.65 -7.84
N PRO A 91 3.65 14.82 -6.57
CA PRO A 91 3.29 15.99 -5.77
C PRO A 91 3.79 17.31 -6.38
N GLN A 92 4.99 17.30 -6.99
CA GLN A 92 5.57 18.47 -7.62
C GLN A 92 4.87 18.78 -8.95
N LYS A 93 4.59 17.74 -9.74
CA LYS A 93 3.92 17.88 -11.03
C LYS A 93 2.49 18.40 -10.89
N SER A 94 1.74 17.92 -9.88
CA SER A 94 0.40 18.42 -9.57
C SER A 94 0.41 19.85 -9.01
N ALA A 95 1.49 20.26 -8.31
CA ALA A 95 1.65 21.64 -7.87
C ALA A 95 1.98 22.59 -9.03
N GLU A 96 2.80 22.16 -10.00
CA GLU A 96 3.08 22.91 -11.23
C GLU A 96 1.85 23.02 -12.13
N GLU A 97 1.09 21.94 -12.31
CA GLU A 97 -0.16 21.95 -13.08
C GLU A 97 -1.24 22.81 -12.41
N ALA A 98 -1.31 22.82 -11.07
CA ALA A 98 -2.19 23.71 -10.32
C ALA A 98 -1.75 25.18 -10.43
N ALA A 99 -0.45 25.46 -10.45
CA ALA A 99 0.08 26.80 -10.66
C ALA A 99 -0.20 27.29 -12.09
N ALA A 100 0.01 26.44 -13.10
CA ALA A 100 -0.30 26.75 -14.50
C ALA A 100 -1.80 27.01 -14.70
N ALA A 101 -2.67 26.19 -14.10
CA ALA A 101 -4.12 26.39 -14.15
C ALA A 101 -4.58 27.67 -13.42
N ALA A 102 -3.85 28.11 -12.38
CA ALA A 102 -4.13 29.35 -11.66
C ALA A 102 -3.71 30.60 -12.46
N GLU A 103 -2.62 30.52 -13.24
CA GLU A 103 -2.24 31.60 -14.16
C GLU A 103 -3.22 31.73 -15.33
N GLU A 104 -3.68 30.61 -15.91
CA GLU A 104 -4.67 30.62 -17.00
C GLU A 104 -6.01 31.22 -16.56
N LYS A 105 -6.43 30.97 -15.31
CA LYS A 105 -7.64 31.58 -14.71
C LYS A 105 -7.52 33.07 -14.40
N LYS A 106 -6.31 33.60 -14.30
CA LYS A 106 -6.03 35.01 -14.01
C LYS A 106 -5.94 35.85 -15.30
N ALA A 107 -5.82 35.18 -16.45
CA ALA A 107 -5.78 35.77 -17.79
C ALA A 107 -7.18 35.82 -18.48
N SER A 108 -8.23 35.38 -17.79
CA SER A 108 -9.63 35.40 -18.24
C SER A 108 -10.48 36.30 -17.37
#